data_AF-A0A449A5M5-F1
#
_entry.id   AF-A0A449A5M5-F1
#
_cell.length_a   1.000
_cell.length_b   1.000
_cell.length_c   1.000
_cell.angle_alpha   90.00
_cell.angle_beta   90.00
_cell.angle_gamma   90.00
#
_symmetry.space_group_name_H-M   'P 1'
#
loop_
_entity.id
_entity.type
_entity.pdbx_description
1 polymer ?
#
loop_
_entity_poly.entity_id
_entity_poly.type
_entity_poly.pdbx_seq_one_letter_code
_entity_poly.pdbx_strand_id
1 'polypeptide(L)'
;MDINERIGILDRKIRIINDNSSKKKWYFWVKKAFMSIYGFEFQGDNLYIARKNLFLSFIEYYLNKFNRKPSQKKQKEIAEIISWNFWQMDGLKFVIPFSCEKKSKQIDLFDQNKFNFLKCEACHKNNNTNHLGISSKINLWQENLQENILEFKKILNKGV
;
A
#
# COMPACT_ATOMS: atom_id res chain seq x y z
N MET A 1 1.97 -5.78 24.30
CA MET A 1 0.88 -6.68 23.85
C MET A 1 1.51 -7.93 23.31
N ASP A 2 1.15 -9.07 23.88
CA ASP A 2 1.72 -10.37 23.50
C ASP A 2 1.35 -10.74 22.07
N ILE A 3 2.23 -11.44 21.37
CA ILE A 3 2.04 -11.80 19.96
C ILE A 3 0.82 -12.71 19.74
N ASN A 4 0.44 -13.49 20.76
CA ASN A 4 -0.68 -14.43 20.72
C ASN A 4 -2.03 -13.73 20.97
N GLU A 5 -2.01 -12.54 21.56
CA GLU A 5 -3.21 -11.72 21.81
C GLU A 5 -3.57 -10.84 20.60
N ARG A 6 -2.67 -10.70 19.62
CA ARG A 6 -2.90 -9.85 18.44
C ARG A 6 -3.93 -10.45 17.49
N ILE A 7 -4.93 -9.64 17.17
CA ILE A 7 -6.06 -10.01 16.33
C ILE A 7 -6.08 -9.25 14.99
N GLY A 8 -4.98 -8.64 14.56
CA GLY A 8 -4.90 -8.05 13.23
C GLY A 8 -5.11 -9.10 12.13
N ILE A 9 -5.55 -8.67 10.94
CA ILE A 9 -5.77 -9.60 9.82
C ILE A 9 -4.50 -10.38 9.45
N LEU A 10 -3.34 -9.72 9.52
CA LEU A 10 -2.04 -10.35 9.34
C LEU A 10 -1.73 -11.33 10.47
N ASP A 11 -1.94 -10.92 11.73
CA ASP A 11 -1.67 -11.75 12.91
C ASP A 11 -2.49 -13.05 12.86
N ARG A 12 -3.77 -12.98 12.47
CA ARG A 12 -4.64 -14.15 12.27
C ARG A 12 -4.10 -15.09 11.19
N LYS A 13 -3.64 -14.56 10.06
CA LYS A 13 -3.03 -15.37 8.99
C LYS A 13 -1.74 -16.04 9.48
N ILE A 14 -0.85 -15.30 10.14
CA ILE A 14 0.43 -15.83 10.62
C ILE A 14 0.21 -16.88 11.73
N ARG A 15 -0.80 -16.71 12.58
CA ARG A 15 -1.19 -17.72 13.58
C ARG A 15 -1.52 -19.07 12.95
N ILE A 16 -2.41 -19.09 11.96
CA ILE A 16 -2.74 -20.32 11.23
C ILE A 16 -1.50 -20.92 10.54
N ILE A 17 -0.62 -20.08 9.99
CA ILE A 17 0.65 -20.52 9.40
C ILE A 17 1.58 -21.12 10.47
N ASN A 18 1.64 -20.55 11.67
CA ASN A 18 2.45 -21.05 12.77
C ASN A 18 2.04 -22.46 13.17
N ASP A 19 0.74 -22.73 13.18
CA ASP A 19 0.15 -24.00 13.60
C ASP A 19 0.32 -25.09 12.53
N ASN A 20 0.23 -24.71 11.25
CA ASN A 20 0.13 -25.68 10.15
C ASN A 20 1.39 -25.81 9.27
N SER A 21 2.35 -24.87 9.35
CA SER A 21 3.52 -24.89 8.46
C SER A 21 4.77 -25.43 9.14
N SER A 22 5.50 -26.28 8.41
CA SER A 22 6.87 -26.63 8.77
C SER A 22 7.80 -25.41 8.75
N LYS A 23 8.88 -25.45 9.52
CA LYS A 23 9.92 -24.40 9.55
C LYS A 23 10.47 -24.07 8.16
N LYS A 24 10.60 -25.07 7.28
CA LYS A 24 11.10 -24.90 5.90
C LYS A 24 10.14 -24.10 5.02
N LYS A 25 8.82 -24.33 5.15
CA LYS A 25 7.78 -23.67 4.34
C LYS A 25 7.23 -22.38 4.97
N TRP A 26 7.54 -22.12 6.24
CA TRP A 26 6.94 -21.02 7.00
C TRP A 26 7.11 -19.65 6.33
N TYR A 27 8.34 -19.32 5.90
CA TYR A 27 8.59 -18.02 5.28
C TYR A 27 7.86 -17.84 3.95
N PHE A 28 7.71 -18.91 3.17
CA PHE A 28 6.94 -18.89 1.93
C PHE A 28 5.48 -18.50 2.21
N TRP A 29 4.85 -19.12 3.20
CA TRP A 29 3.46 -18.82 3.56
C TRP A 29 3.29 -17.45 4.20
N VAL A 30 4.22 -17.01 5.04
CA VAL A 30 4.20 -15.65 5.59
C VAL A 30 4.34 -14.60 4.50
N LYS A 31 5.24 -14.81 3.52
CA LYS A 31 5.36 -13.94 2.36
C LYS A 31 4.05 -13.85 1.56
N LYS A 32 3.39 -14.99 1.31
CA LYS A 32 2.06 -15.01 0.67
C LYS A 32 0.99 -14.31 1.53
N ALA A 33 1.04 -14.40 2.85
CA ALA A 33 0.15 -13.66 3.74
C ALA A 33 0.32 -12.13 3.58
N PHE A 34 1.57 -11.64 3.56
CA PHE A 34 1.87 -10.22 3.30
C PHE A 34 1.40 -9.78 1.91
N MET A 35 1.63 -10.59 0.87
CA MET A 35 1.15 -10.29 -0.50
C MET A 35 -0.38 -10.20 -0.59
N SER A 36 -1.11 -10.89 0.30
CA SER A 36 -2.57 -10.97 0.28
C SER A 36 -3.29 -9.86 1.05
N ILE A 37 -2.56 -8.99 1.74
CA ILE A 37 -3.14 -7.87 2.51
C ILE A 37 -2.82 -6.56 1.82
N TYR A 38 -3.80 -5.68 1.70
CA TYR A 38 -3.67 -4.37 1.11
C TYR A 38 -4.29 -3.34 2.03
N GLY A 39 -3.83 -2.10 1.94
CA GLY A 39 -4.41 -0.97 2.63
C GLY A 39 -4.03 0.34 1.98
N PHE A 40 -4.80 1.38 2.22
CA PHE A 40 -4.43 2.72 1.80
C PHE A 40 -4.70 3.69 2.93
N GLU A 41 -4.02 4.83 2.86
CA GLU A 41 -4.15 5.90 3.85
C GLU A 41 -4.05 7.24 3.14
N PHE A 42 -4.80 8.24 3.62
CA PHE A 42 -4.76 9.59 3.08
C PHE A 42 -3.51 10.34 3.57
N GLN A 43 -3.18 10.22 4.86
CA GLN A 43 -2.06 10.94 5.49
C GLN A 43 -0.75 10.13 5.43
N GLY A 44 0.31 10.75 4.89
CA GLY A 44 1.61 10.08 4.73
C GLY A 44 2.22 9.56 6.04
N ASP A 45 2.03 10.28 7.14
CA ASP A 45 2.62 9.91 8.44
C ASP A 45 1.97 8.65 9.03
N ASN A 46 0.64 8.57 8.95
CA ASN A 46 -0.11 7.37 9.35
C ASN A 46 0.29 6.17 8.50
N LEU A 47 0.47 6.38 7.19
CA LEU A 47 0.95 5.34 6.27
C LEU A 47 2.34 4.83 6.68
N TYR A 48 3.25 5.74 7.01
CA TYR A 48 4.59 5.38 7.47
C TYR A 48 4.55 4.54 8.75
N ILE A 49 3.75 4.94 9.74
CA ILE A 49 3.57 4.19 10.99
C ILE A 49 2.99 2.80 10.72
N ALA A 50 1.96 2.70 9.87
CA ALA A 50 1.35 1.42 9.52
C ALA A 50 2.36 0.46 8.87
N ARG A 51 3.14 0.94 7.89
CA ARG A 51 4.19 0.15 7.22
C ARG A 51 5.27 -0.31 8.19
N LYS A 52 5.71 0.58 9.10
CA LYS A 52 6.68 0.24 10.15
C LYS A 52 6.14 -0.84 11.07
N ASN A 53 4.88 -0.75 11.51
CA ASN A 53 4.26 -1.73 12.39
C ASN A 53 4.15 -3.12 11.74
N LEU A 54 3.77 -3.18 10.46
CA LEU A 54 3.74 -4.43 9.68
C LEU A 54 5.13 -5.06 9.56
N PHE A 55 6.14 -4.24 9.29
CA PHE A 55 7.52 -4.71 9.16
C PHE A 55 8.09 -5.22 10.49
N LEU A 56 7.84 -4.49 11.59
CA LEU A 56 8.24 -4.93 12.93
C LEU A 56 7.51 -6.22 13.33
N SER A 57 6.24 -6.37 12.98
CA SER A 57 5.48 -7.60 13.23
C SER A 57 6.13 -8.80 12.51
N PHE A 58 6.57 -8.64 11.26
CA PHE A 58 7.33 -9.70 10.58
C PHE A 58 8.61 -10.10 11.34
N ILE A 59 9.39 -9.11 11.80
CA ILE A 59 10.63 -9.37 12.55
C ILE A 59 10.31 -10.12 13.85
N GLU A 60 9.29 -9.69 14.58
CA GLU A 60 8.86 -10.27 15.85
C GLU A 60 8.39 -11.73 15.68
N TYR A 61 7.51 -12.01 14.72
CA TYR A 61 7.09 -13.39 14.41
C TYR A 61 8.25 -14.27 13.97
N TYR A 62 9.17 -13.75 13.17
CA TYR A 62 10.35 -14.49 12.75
C TYR A 62 11.27 -14.81 13.93
N LEU A 63 11.51 -13.83 14.81
CA LEU A 63 12.29 -14.00 16.04
C LEU A 63 11.65 -15.05 16.94
N ASN A 64 10.34 -14.96 17.19
CA ASN A 64 9.61 -15.93 18.01
C ASN A 64 9.70 -17.36 17.46
N LYS A 65 9.59 -17.55 16.13
CA LYS A 65 9.61 -18.88 15.50
C LYS A 65 11.00 -19.51 15.37
N PHE A 66 12.04 -18.70 15.14
CA PHE A 66 13.39 -19.17 14.79
C PHE A 66 14.47 -18.80 15.80
N ASN A 67 14.14 -18.03 16.84
CA ASN A 67 15.06 -17.49 17.84
C ASN A 67 16.26 -16.73 17.24
N ARG A 68 16.05 -16.07 16.09
CA ARG A 68 17.07 -15.26 15.39
C ARG A 68 16.41 -14.24 14.47
N LYS A 69 17.12 -13.18 14.10
CA LYS A 69 16.62 -12.19 13.14
C LYS A 69 16.53 -12.77 11.71
N PRO A 70 15.59 -12.31 10.87
CA PRO A 70 15.57 -12.63 9.45
C PRO A 70 16.81 -12.05 8.75
N SER A 71 17.26 -12.68 7.66
CA SER A 71 18.34 -12.13 6.84
C SER A 71 17.92 -10.83 6.16
N GLN A 72 18.89 -9.98 5.80
CA GLN A 72 18.62 -8.72 5.10
C GLN A 72 17.83 -8.93 3.80
N LYS A 73 18.10 -10.02 3.06
CA LYS A 73 17.32 -10.38 1.87
C LYS A 73 15.83 -10.55 2.18
N LYS A 74 15.47 -11.31 3.23
CA LYS A 74 14.07 -11.51 3.62
C LYS A 74 13.42 -10.21 4.11
N GLN A 75 14.18 -9.39 4.83
CA GLN A 75 13.71 -8.07 5.28
C GLN A 75 13.37 -7.18 4.07
N LYS A 76 14.26 -7.09 3.09
CA LYS A 76 14.04 -6.30 1.87
C LYS A 76 12.82 -6.78 1.09
N GLU A 77 12.67 -8.09 0.91
CA GLU A 77 11.49 -8.69 0.24
C GLU A 77 10.18 -8.30 0.93
N ILE A 78 10.10 -8.40 2.26
CA ILE A 78 8.87 -8.02 3.00
C ILE A 78 8.64 -6.51 2.97
N ALA A 79 9.70 -5.70 3.09
CA ALA A 79 9.59 -4.24 3.00
C ALA A 79 9.08 -3.78 1.63
N GLU A 80 9.52 -4.42 0.55
CA GLU A 80 9.03 -4.17 -0.80
C GLU A 80 7.55 -4.52 -0.95
N ILE A 81 7.12 -5.68 -0.43
CA ILE A 81 5.71 -6.09 -0.44
C ILE A 81 4.86 -5.08 0.32
N ILE A 82 5.27 -4.69 1.53
CA ILE A 82 4.58 -3.67 2.33
C ILE A 82 4.48 -2.33 1.59
N SER A 83 5.55 -1.92 0.90
CA SER A 83 5.61 -0.64 0.17
C SER A 83 4.65 -0.60 -1.01
N TRP A 84 4.47 -1.73 -1.71
CA TRP A 84 3.49 -1.87 -2.79
C TRP A 84 2.06 -2.04 -2.28
N ASN A 85 1.86 -2.79 -1.19
CA ASN A 85 0.53 -3.17 -0.73
C ASN A 85 -0.16 -2.12 0.16
N PHE A 86 0.62 -1.24 0.77
CA PHE A 86 0.12 -0.13 1.56
C PHE A 86 0.55 1.16 0.90
N TRP A 87 -0.34 1.96 0.33
CA TRP A 87 0.02 3.17 -0.43
C TRP A 87 -0.81 4.38 -0.01
N GLN A 88 -0.40 5.57 -0.45
CA GLN A 88 -1.12 6.80 -0.16
C GLN A 88 -2.20 7.04 -1.21
N MET A 89 -3.44 7.26 -0.79
CA MET A 89 -4.57 7.45 -1.71
C MET A 89 -5.70 8.25 -1.09
N ASP A 90 -6.33 9.09 -1.90
CA ASP A 90 -7.65 9.64 -1.63
C ASP A 90 -8.71 8.57 -1.94
N GLY A 91 -9.36 8.04 -0.91
CA GLY A 91 -10.34 6.96 -1.03
C GLY A 91 -11.62 7.32 -1.79
N LEU A 92 -11.91 8.62 -1.98
CA LEU A 92 -13.07 9.07 -2.75
C LEU A 92 -12.72 9.25 -4.23
N LYS A 93 -11.48 9.67 -4.51
CA LYS A 93 -11.02 10.05 -5.86
C LYS A 93 -10.14 8.99 -6.54
N PHE A 94 -9.65 8.01 -5.78
CA PHE A 94 -8.74 6.94 -6.21
C PHE A 94 -7.41 7.42 -6.83
N VAL A 95 -6.97 8.61 -6.44
CA VAL A 95 -5.72 9.25 -6.87
C VAL A 95 -4.84 9.56 -5.66
N ILE A 96 -3.57 9.87 -5.88
CA ILE A 96 -2.69 10.39 -4.83
C ILE A 96 -3.30 11.69 -4.28
N PRO A 97 -3.40 11.87 -2.95
CA PRO A 97 -3.93 13.10 -2.36
C PRO A 97 -3.30 14.36 -2.94
N PHE A 98 -4.12 15.38 -3.18
CA PHE A 98 -3.72 16.68 -3.76
C PHE A 98 -3.11 16.63 -5.17
N SER A 99 -3.05 15.47 -5.82
CA SER A 99 -2.48 15.37 -7.17
C SER A 99 -3.39 15.92 -8.29
N CYS A 100 -4.67 16.17 -7.99
CA CYS A 100 -5.60 16.83 -8.93
C CYS A 100 -5.30 18.33 -9.11
N GLU A 101 -4.62 18.93 -8.14
CA GLU A 101 -4.26 20.34 -8.16
C GLU A 101 -2.87 20.46 -8.78
N LYS A 102 -2.81 20.60 -10.10
CA LYS A 102 -1.54 20.94 -10.76
C LYS A 102 -1.11 22.34 -10.29
N LYS A 103 -0.07 22.41 -9.47
CA LYS A 103 0.65 23.66 -9.22
C LYS A 103 1.20 24.16 -10.55
N SER A 104 0.86 25.39 -10.93
CA SER A 104 1.44 26.04 -12.10
C SER A 104 2.96 26.15 -11.96
N LYS A 105 3.63 26.38 -13.10
CA LYS A 105 5.06 26.73 -13.18
C LYS A 105 5.47 27.72 -12.09
N GLN A 106 6.74 27.64 -11.69
CA GLN A 106 7.43 28.62 -10.85
C GLN A 106 7.03 30.05 -11.26
N ILE A 107 6.61 30.83 -10.27
CA ILE A 107 6.19 32.22 -10.44
C ILE A 107 7.46 33.03 -10.77
N ASP A 108 7.53 33.63 -11.96
CA ASP A 108 8.43 34.76 -12.18
C ASP A 108 7.86 35.96 -11.41
N LEU A 109 8.71 36.64 -10.64
CA LEU A 109 8.34 37.74 -9.73
C LEU A 109 7.55 38.89 -10.38
N PHE A 110 7.52 38.94 -11.71
CA PHE A 110 6.98 40.05 -12.51
C PHE A 110 5.85 39.65 -13.46
N ASP A 111 5.42 38.39 -13.51
CA ASP A 111 4.39 37.95 -14.46
C ASP A 111 2.99 38.13 -13.85
N GLN A 112 2.28 39.19 -14.25
CA GLN A 112 0.92 39.54 -13.82
C GLN A 112 -0.18 38.78 -14.60
N ASN A 113 0.17 37.70 -15.28
CA ASN A 113 -0.78 36.97 -16.12
C ASN A 113 -1.59 35.94 -15.32
N LYS A 114 -2.91 36.08 -15.45
CA LYS A 114 -3.97 35.38 -14.73
C LYS A 114 -3.70 33.89 -14.48
N PHE A 115 -3.81 33.50 -13.22
CA PHE A 115 -3.84 32.12 -12.74
C PHE A 115 -4.87 31.27 -13.48
N ASN A 116 -4.46 30.51 -14.49
CA ASN A 116 -5.28 29.41 -14.99
C ASN A 116 -4.95 28.15 -14.19
N PHE A 117 -5.48 28.08 -12.96
CA PHE A 117 -5.58 26.79 -12.29
C PHE A 117 -6.44 25.89 -13.18
N LEU A 118 -5.86 24.81 -13.70
CA LEU A 118 -6.63 23.69 -14.26
C LEU A 118 -7.38 23.04 -13.08
N LYS A 119 -8.51 23.63 -12.70
CA LYS A 119 -9.40 23.04 -11.69
C LYS A 119 -9.93 21.74 -12.28
N CYS A 120 -9.73 20.65 -11.55
CA CYS A 120 -10.29 19.37 -11.93
C CYS A 120 -11.82 19.47 -11.87
N GLU A 121 -12.51 19.37 -13.01
CA GLU A 121 -13.97 19.45 -13.07
C GLU A 121 -14.64 18.38 -12.20
N ALA A 122 -14.07 17.17 -12.14
CA ALA A 122 -14.59 16.10 -11.29
C ALA A 122 -14.56 16.49 -9.80
N CYS A 123 -13.52 17.21 -9.34
CA CYS A 123 -13.47 17.73 -7.98
C CYS A 123 -14.53 18.80 -7.73
N HIS A 124 -14.81 19.69 -8.70
CA HIS A 124 -15.83 20.72 -8.53
C HIS A 124 -17.25 20.14 -8.53
N LYS A 125 -17.48 19.10 -9.32
CA LYS A 125 -18.78 18.41 -9.43
C LYS A 125 -18.98 17.35 -8.34
N ASN A 126 -18.02 17.15 -7.43
CA ASN A 126 -17.99 16.07 -6.43
C ASN A 126 -18.23 14.68 -7.04
N ASN A 127 -17.72 14.45 -8.25
CA ASN A 127 -17.72 13.12 -8.87
C ASN A 127 -16.56 12.30 -8.32
N ASN A 128 -16.73 10.97 -8.28
CA ASN A 128 -15.69 10.03 -7.83
C ASN A 128 -14.82 9.52 -8.99
N THR A 129 -15.15 9.90 -10.22
CA THR A 129 -14.52 9.40 -11.46
C THR A 129 -14.00 10.56 -12.30
N ASN A 130 -13.10 10.26 -13.24
CA ASN A 130 -12.52 11.23 -14.18
C ASN A 130 -11.69 12.36 -13.52
N HIS A 131 -11.07 12.05 -12.38
CA HIS A 131 -10.08 12.94 -11.79
C HIS A 131 -8.81 13.04 -12.66
N LEU A 132 -8.26 14.25 -12.77
CA LEU A 132 -7.01 14.52 -13.47
C LEU A 132 -5.76 14.19 -12.65
N GLY A 133 -5.94 13.78 -11.39
CA GLY A 133 -4.87 13.43 -10.48
C GLY A 133 -4.12 12.16 -10.88
N ILE A 134 -2.95 11.97 -10.26
CA ILE A 134 -2.11 10.80 -10.50
C ILE A 134 -2.81 9.57 -9.91
N SER A 135 -3.20 8.64 -10.78
CA SER A 135 -3.87 7.40 -10.38
C SER A 135 -2.95 6.52 -9.54
N SER A 136 -3.48 6.00 -8.42
CA SER A 136 -2.73 5.07 -7.57
C SER A 136 -2.61 3.70 -8.24
N LYS A 137 -1.45 3.06 -8.08
CA LYS A 137 -1.14 1.73 -8.63
C LYS A 137 -0.95 0.72 -7.52
N ILE A 138 -1.33 -0.52 -7.78
CA ILE A 138 -1.12 -1.66 -6.88
C ILE A 138 -0.47 -2.81 -7.63
N ASN A 139 0.18 -3.70 -6.88
CA ASN A 139 0.77 -4.94 -7.40
C ASN A 139 -0.09 -6.13 -6.95
N LEU A 140 -0.54 -6.98 -7.87
CA LEU A 140 -1.40 -8.13 -7.58
C LEU A 140 -0.65 -9.40 -7.14
N TRP A 141 0.67 -9.46 -7.34
CA TRP A 141 1.51 -10.60 -6.99
C TRP A 141 1.06 -11.95 -7.57
N GLN A 142 0.52 -11.97 -8.79
CA GLN A 142 0.11 -13.20 -9.48
C GLN A 142 1.24 -13.71 -10.39
N GLU A 143 1.50 -15.01 -10.32
CA GLU A 143 2.56 -15.65 -11.13
C GLU A 143 2.15 -15.79 -12.61
N ASN A 144 0.85 -15.75 -12.91
CA ASN A 144 0.29 -16.00 -14.25
C ASN A 144 -0.14 -14.73 -15.00
N LEU A 145 0.08 -13.54 -14.45
CA LEU A 145 -0.26 -12.29 -15.12
C LEU A 145 0.91 -11.77 -15.95
N GLN A 146 0.62 -11.37 -17.18
CA GLN A 146 1.56 -10.68 -18.06
C GLN A 146 1.95 -9.31 -17.48
N GLU A 147 1.04 -8.65 -16.76
CA GLU A 147 1.30 -7.44 -15.98
C GLU A 147 0.70 -7.55 -14.57
N ASN A 148 1.56 -7.42 -13.55
CA ASN A 148 1.15 -7.47 -12.15
C ASN A 148 0.76 -6.10 -11.57
N ILE A 149 1.12 -5.01 -12.23
CA ILE A 149 0.88 -3.65 -11.73
C ILE A 149 -0.32 -3.05 -12.46
N LEU A 150 -1.33 -2.64 -11.72
CA LEU A 150 -2.56 -2.08 -12.25
C LEU A 150 -2.92 -0.79 -11.52
N GLU A 151 -3.65 0.10 -12.20
CA GLU A 151 -4.27 1.25 -11.53
C GLU A 151 -5.43 0.77 -10.66
N PHE A 152 -5.51 1.24 -9.43
CA PHE A 152 -6.53 0.82 -8.45
C PHE A 152 -7.95 0.98 -9.00
N LYS A 153 -8.23 2.08 -9.70
CA LYS A 153 -9.52 2.35 -10.35
C LYS A 153 -9.98 1.25 -11.33
N LYS A 154 -9.05 0.54 -11.97
CA LYS A 154 -9.38 -0.56 -12.92
C LYS A 154 -9.95 -1.78 -12.20
N ILE A 155 -9.72 -1.92 -10.91
CA ILE A 155 -10.24 -3.04 -10.10
C ILE A 155 -11.72 -2.80 -9.79
N LEU A 156 -12.09 -1.55 -9.47
CA LEU A 156 -13.46 -1.16 -9.20
C LEU A 156 -14.37 -1.39 -10.41
N ASN A 157 -13.87 -1.06 -11.61
CA ASN A 157 -14.64 -1.23 -12.85
C ASN A 157 -14.78 -2.68 -13.32
N LYS A 158 -14.04 -3.63 -12.74
CA LYS A 158 -14.16 -5.07 -13.04
C LYS A 158 -15.17 -5.78 -12.13
N GLY A 159 -15.76 -5.08 -11.17
CA GLY A 159 -16.75 -5.60 -10.24
C GLY A 159 -18.10 -4.90 -10.41
N VAL A 160 -18.75 -5.10 -11.55
CA VAL A 160 -20.22 -5.02 -11.74
C VAL A 160 -20.61 -6.10 -12.73
#